data_AF-A0AAW8EJM3-F1
#
_entry.id   AF-A0AAW8EJM3-F1
#
_cell.length_a   1.000
_cell.length_b   1.000
_cell.length_c   1.000
_cell.angle_alpha   90.00
_cell.angle_beta   90.00
_cell.angle_gamma   90.00
#
_symmetry.space_group_name_H-M   'P 1'
#
loop_
_entity.id
_entity.type
_entity.pdbx_description
1 polymer ?
#
loop_
_entity_poly.entity_id
_entity_poly.type
_entity_poly.pdbx_seq_one_letter_code
_entity_poly.pdbx_strand_id
1 'polypeptide(L)'
;MMIIPDGRKVLVGGCLLLVGLAAFAQPQLPRSVLDLSYKVGKPAFPIAAYRNIGVAEFRSMVSKAFQKSGFSFIAVDAQKSKSTVFEFKLDVDPKLRLVPTVLVSADELLDGRGKCNPCFLRFADIKNAQDFKALPWMAQYELSALLVPAIDNAYSTIESVGREHLDPSFRFNYKRQWEGEQNLFGNSFAGISLSSFKESIVRAYRSAGFIPIESEAADKASEFALAFSFPVDPAKDGGVVYKVRIRSQYDAEGHCYPCELTEYYDPYQQLPPAGLSGVLSRATLESRFTAARDAAYQSLRTDLERYLRPRSVFSVPPKQAPLGSPRPPPAPIAVT
;
A
#
# COMPACT_ATOMS: atom_id res chain seq x y z
N MET A 1 43.98 18.01 -61.71
CA MET A 1 44.65 19.31 -61.59
C MET A 1 45.15 19.43 -60.15
N MET A 2 46.44 19.69 -59.93
CA MET A 2 46.98 20.05 -58.60
C MET A 2 46.52 21.50 -58.26
N ILE A 3 46.52 22.00 -57.02
CA ILE A 3 47.63 22.35 -56.09
C ILE A 3 46.92 22.62 -54.73
N ILE A 4 47.20 22.00 -53.55
CA ILE A 4 48.40 22.01 -52.66
C ILE A 4 48.65 23.41 -52.02
N PRO A 5 49.08 23.56 -50.75
CA PRO A 5 49.21 22.61 -49.63
C PRO A 5 47.95 22.74 -48.71
N ASP A 6 47.88 22.93 -47.38
CA ASP A 6 48.81 23.01 -46.20
C ASP A 6 47.94 22.79 -44.91
N GLY A 7 48.43 22.57 -43.68
CA GLY A 7 49.80 22.35 -43.21
C GLY A 7 50.12 22.92 -41.81
N ARG A 8 49.55 22.37 -40.73
CA ARG A 8 50.12 22.54 -39.37
C ARG A 8 49.81 21.37 -38.44
N LYS A 9 50.83 20.93 -37.70
CA LYS A 9 50.77 19.96 -36.58
C LYS A 9 50.61 20.71 -35.25
N VAL A 10 50.73 19.98 -34.13
CA VAL A 10 50.77 20.45 -32.72
C VAL A 10 49.35 20.65 -32.14
N LEU A 11 48.97 20.12 -30.96
CA LEU A 11 49.72 19.43 -29.90
C LEU A 11 48.97 18.16 -29.42
N VAL A 12 49.70 17.14 -28.96
CA VAL A 12 49.11 15.97 -28.25
C VAL A 12 48.73 16.37 -26.82
N GLY A 13 47.47 16.18 -26.43
CA GLY A 13 46.97 16.63 -25.12
C GLY A 13 45.87 15.74 -24.53
N GLY A 14 46.25 14.57 -24.00
CA GLY A 14 45.49 13.84 -22.97
C GLY A 14 43.98 13.68 -23.15
N CYS A 15 43.52 12.87 -24.11
CA CYS A 15 42.14 12.39 -24.12
C CYS A 15 41.96 11.30 -23.04
N LEU A 16 41.73 11.74 -21.79
CA LEU A 16 41.45 10.88 -20.66
C LEU A 16 40.10 10.16 -20.83
N LEU A 17 40.02 8.93 -20.32
CA LEU A 17 38.84 8.07 -20.38
C LEU A 17 37.65 8.65 -19.59
N LEU A 18 36.87 9.51 -20.23
CA LEU A 18 35.50 9.81 -19.79
C LEU A 18 34.56 8.69 -20.24
N VAL A 19 34.70 7.53 -19.59
CA VAL A 19 33.58 6.59 -19.42
C VAL A 19 32.59 7.29 -18.48
N GLY A 20 31.84 8.25 -19.04
CA GLY A 20 30.81 8.98 -18.33
C GLY A 20 29.79 7.98 -17.82
N LEU A 21 29.69 7.83 -16.50
CA LEU A 21 28.77 6.88 -15.89
C LEU A 21 27.35 7.22 -16.36
N ALA A 22 26.82 6.36 -17.23
CA ALA A 22 25.40 6.08 -17.29
C ALA A 22 25.03 5.43 -15.93
N ALA A 23 24.99 6.26 -14.89
CA ALA A 23 24.42 5.91 -13.61
C ALA A 23 22.98 5.55 -13.92
N PHE A 24 22.68 4.25 -13.89
CA PHE A 24 21.36 3.76 -14.17
C PHE A 24 20.42 4.40 -13.16
N ALA A 25 19.64 5.37 -13.64
CA ALA A 25 18.32 5.63 -13.11
C ALA A 25 17.47 4.37 -13.41
N GLN A 26 17.79 3.28 -12.70
CA GLN A 26 16.82 2.24 -12.43
C GLN A 26 15.59 3.01 -11.91
N PRO A 27 14.41 2.82 -12.49
CA PRO A 27 13.20 3.24 -11.83
C PRO A 27 13.29 2.69 -10.41
N GLN A 28 13.18 3.55 -9.40
CA GLN A 28 13.06 3.06 -8.03
C GLN A 28 11.83 2.17 -8.05
N LEU A 29 12.04 0.85 -8.01
CA LEU A 29 10.96 -0.13 -7.93
C LEU A 29 10.11 0.35 -6.76
N PRO A 30 8.82 0.69 -6.98
CA PRO A 30 8.00 1.26 -5.93
C PRO A 30 8.08 0.31 -4.75
N ARG A 31 8.45 0.85 -3.57
CA ARG A 31 8.69 0.08 -2.34
C ARG A 31 7.70 -1.06 -2.28
N SER A 32 8.19 -2.30 -2.22
CA SER A 32 7.32 -3.48 -2.26
C SER A 32 6.19 -3.26 -1.26
N VAL A 33 4.94 -3.38 -1.73
CA VAL A 33 3.75 -2.89 -1.00
C VAL A 33 3.67 -3.49 0.40
N LEU A 34 4.21 -4.70 0.56
CA LEU A 34 4.82 -5.12 1.81
C LEU A 34 6.32 -5.25 1.61
N ASP A 35 7.12 -4.53 2.40
CA ASP A 35 8.41 -5.10 2.79
C ASP A 35 8.13 -6.00 3.99
N LEU A 36 8.16 -7.31 3.77
CA LEU A 36 8.13 -8.31 4.85
C LEU A 36 9.43 -8.29 5.70
N SER A 37 10.26 -7.24 5.59
CA SER A 37 10.97 -6.64 6.75
C SER A 37 9.99 -5.96 7.73
N TYR A 38 9.01 -6.77 8.15
CA TYR A 38 8.44 -6.78 9.49
C TYR A 38 9.48 -6.36 10.55
N LYS A 39 9.00 -5.96 11.74
CA LYS A 39 9.80 -5.93 12.97
C LYS A 39 10.06 -7.35 13.54
N VAL A 40 10.47 -8.25 12.64
CA VAL A 40 11.04 -9.62 12.83
C VAL A 40 12.57 -9.55 12.96
N GLY A 41 13.16 -8.36 12.82
CA GLY A 41 14.39 -8.07 13.55
C GLY A 41 14.06 -8.00 15.05
N LYS A 42 14.45 -9.03 15.81
CA LYS A 42 14.24 -9.14 17.27
C LYS A 42 14.52 -7.81 17.98
N PRO A 43 13.50 -7.08 18.48
CA PRO A 43 13.76 -5.93 19.32
C PRO A 43 14.34 -6.44 20.65
N ALA A 44 15.35 -5.74 21.18
CA ALA A 44 16.00 -6.12 22.43
C ALA A 44 15.02 -6.19 23.61
N PHE A 45 13.93 -5.43 23.54
CA PHE A 45 12.86 -5.38 24.54
C PHE A 45 11.73 -6.38 24.22
N PRO A 46 11.16 -7.05 25.25
CA PRO A 46 9.99 -7.91 25.08
C PRO A 46 8.70 -7.12 24.78
N ILE A 47 7.65 -7.84 24.38
CA ILE A 47 6.27 -7.35 24.30
C ILE A 47 5.69 -7.16 25.70
N ALA A 48 5.95 -8.12 26.60
CA ALA A 48 5.38 -8.11 27.94
C ALA A 48 6.28 -8.85 28.92
N ALA A 49 6.19 -8.47 30.19
CA ALA A 49 6.73 -9.23 31.32
C ALA A 49 5.56 -9.69 32.18
N TYR A 50 5.52 -10.97 32.54
CA TYR A 50 4.48 -11.55 33.39
C TYR A 50 5.06 -12.06 34.72
N ARG A 51 4.35 -11.84 35.82
CA ARG A 51 4.71 -12.34 37.15
C ARG A 51 3.57 -13.10 37.81
N ASN A 52 3.90 -13.95 38.78
CA ASN A 52 2.99 -14.69 39.65
C ASN A 52 2.05 -15.71 38.96
N ILE A 53 1.90 -15.67 37.64
CA ILE A 53 1.29 -16.72 36.80
C ILE A 53 2.14 -18.02 36.84
N GLY A 54 1.52 -19.18 36.76
CA GLY A 54 2.24 -20.46 36.65
C GLY A 54 2.85 -20.65 35.25
N VAL A 55 4.03 -21.29 35.12
CA VAL A 55 4.66 -21.45 33.79
C VAL A 55 3.79 -22.22 32.78
N ALA A 56 3.07 -23.26 33.24
CA ALA A 56 2.14 -24.01 32.38
C ALA A 56 0.91 -23.19 31.97
N GLU A 57 0.46 -22.28 32.83
CA GLU A 57 -0.66 -21.37 32.60
C GLU A 57 -0.28 -20.26 31.62
N PHE A 58 0.91 -19.66 31.79
CA PHE A 58 1.53 -18.73 30.84
C PHE A 58 1.68 -19.36 29.44
N ARG A 59 2.25 -20.57 29.36
CA ARG A 59 2.34 -21.32 28.10
C ARG A 59 0.97 -21.59 27.49
N SER A 60 -0.03 -21.98 28.31
CA SER A 60 -1.40 -22.22 27.85
C SER A 60 -2.08 -20.95 27.32
N MET A 61 -1.84 -19.79 27.95
CA MET A 61 -2.33 -18.49 27.48
C MET A 61 -1.77 -18.15 26.09
N VAL A 62 -0.46 -18.29 25.88
CA VAL A 62 0.18 -18.02 24.58
C VAL A 62 -0.38 -18.97 23.50
N SER A 63 -0.36 -20.29 23.74
CA SER A 63 -0.88 -21.26 22.76
C SER A 63 -2.35 -21.04 22.42
N LYS A 64 -3.22 -20.84 23.42
CA LYS A 64 -4.66 -20.63 23.19
C LYS A 64 -4.97 -19.32 22.47
N ALA A 65 -4.19 -18.27 22.68
CA ALA A 65 -4.41 -16.99 22.01
C ALA A 65 -4.07 -17.03 20.52
N PHE A 66 -2.98 -17.71 20.15
CA PHE A 66 -2.66 -17.99 18.75
C PHE A 66 -3.69 -18.96 18.14
N GLN A 67 -4.05 -20.05 18.81
CA GLN A 67 -5.10 -20.98 18.34
C GLN A 67 -6.44 -20.28 18.07
N LYS A 68 -6.90 -19.41 18.98
CA LYS A 68 -8.12 -18.59 18.78
C LYS A 68 -8.03 -17.60 17.61
N SER A 69 -6.83 -17.32 17.10
CA SER A 69 -6.59 -16.36 16.03
C SER A 69 -6.35 -17.03 14.66
N GLY A 70 -6.60 -18.34 14.53
CA GLY A 70 -6.44 -19.09 13.28
C GLY A 70 -5.05 -19.70 13.09
N PHE A 71 -4.45 -20.23 14.15
CA PHE A 71 -3.17 -20.94 14.08
C PHE A 71 -3.23 -22.36 14.67
N SER A 72 -2.89 -23.36 13.87
CA SER A 72 -2.51 -24.69 14.36
C SER A 72 -1.20 -24.61 15.16
N PHE A 73 -1.23 -25.10 16.40
CA PHE A 73 -0.03 -25.28 17.22
C PHE A 73 0.74 -26.52 16.75
N ILE A 74 2.04 -26.39 16.50
CA ILE A 74 2.93 -27.49 16.07
C ILE A 74 3.71 -28.05 17.27
N ALA A 75 4.51 -27.20 17.92
CA ALA A 75 5.50 -27.64 18.91
C ALA A 75 5.83 -26.55 19.94
N VAL A 76 6.48 -26.94 21.04
CA VAL A 76 7.07 -26.02 22.02
C VAL A 76 8.45 -26.54 22.45
N ASP A 77 9.51 -25.84 22.03
CA ASP A 77 10.90 -26.21 22.26
C ASP A 77 11.51 -25.34 23.36
N ALA A 78 12.06 -25.98 24.40
CA ALA A 78 12.86 -25.29 25.42
C ALA A 78 14.33 -25.22 24.96
N GLN A 79 14.78 -24.03 24.56
CA GLN A 79 16.16 -23.83 24.13
C GLN A 79 17.14 -23.75 25.33
N LYS A 80 18.41 -24.09 25.07
CA LYS A 80 19.50 -24.11 26.08
C LYS A 80 19.70 -22.76 26.82
N SER A 81 19.16 -21.67 26.27
CA SER A 81 19.18 -20.31 26.82
C SER A 81 18.09 -20.01 27.86
N LYS A 82 17.22 -20.96 28.21
CA LYS A 82 15.94 -20.76 28.94
C LYS A 82 14.88 -19.96 28.15
N SER A 83 15.09 -19.79 26.84
CA SER A 83 14.06 -19.27 25.94
C SER A 83 13.22 -20.42 25.41
N THR A 84 11.91 -20.38 25.65
CA THR A 84 10.94 -21.33 25.12
C THR A 84 10.36 -20.78 23.82
N VAL A 85 10.38 -21.58 22.76
CA VAL A 85 9.85 -21.21 21.44
C VAL A 85 8.62 -22.03 21.14
N PHE A 86 7.49 -21.36 20.89
CA PHE A 86 6.25 -21.95 20.42
C PHE A 86 6.22 -21.85 18.89
N GLU A 87 6.02 -22.97 18.21
CA GLU A 87 5.89 -23.03 16.74
C GLU A 87 4.43 -23.21 16.34
N PHE A 88 3.95 -22.33 15.46
CA PHE A 88 2.59 -22.27 14.96
C PHE A 88 2.56 -22.26 13.43
N LYS A 89 1.48 -22.76 12.84
CA LYS A 89 1.17 -22.67 11.41
C LYS A 89 -0.13 -21.89 11.24
N LEU A 90 -0.18 -20.92 10.32
CA LEU A 90 -1.41 -20.20 10.02
C LEU A 90 -2.38 -21.13 9.28
N ASP A 91 -3.64 -21.17 9.71
CA ASP A 91 -4.68 -21.99 9.09
C ASP A 91 -5.25 -21.26 7.86
N VAL A 92 -4.84 -21.68 6.66
CA VAL A 92 -5.19 -21.06 5.37
C VAL A 92 -5.78 -22.09 4.38
N ASP A 93 -6.45 -21.64 3.32
CA ASP A 93 -6.93 -22.51 2.23
C ASP A 93 -5.74 -23.33 1.66
N PRO A 94 -5.82 -24.67 1.58
CA PRO A 94 -4.73 -25.52 1.08
C PRO A 94 -4.29 -25.25 -0.37
N LYS A 95 -5.03 -24.43 -1.14
CA LYS A 95 -4.58 -23.90 -2.44
C LYS A 95 -3.39 -22.94 -2.32
N LEU A 96 -3.24 -22.27 -1.17
CA LEU A 96 -2.11 -21.39 -0.88
C LEU A 96 -0.85 -22.23 -0.67
N ARG A 97 -0.04 -22.33 -1.73
CA ARG A 97 1.14 -23.21 -1.83
C ARG A 97 2.20 -23.00 -0.75
N LEU A 98 2.16 -21.88 -0.02
CA LEU A 98 3.14 -21.52 1.00
C LEU A 98 2.41 -21.01 2.24
N VAL A 99 2.56 -21.75 3.34
CA VAL A 99 1.83 -21.47 4.59
C VAL A 99 2.77 -20.83 5.62
N PRO A 100 2.40 -19.69 6.25
CA PRO A 100 3.19 -19.08 7.31
C PRO A 100 3.43 -19.97 8.51
N THR A 101 4.71 -20.13 8.86
CA THR A 101 5.15 -20.73 10.11
C THR A 101 5.66 -19.62 11.03
N VAL A 102 5.00 -19.44 12.17
CA VAL A 102 5.26 -18.37 13.14
C VAL A 102 5.93 -18.96 14.38
N LEU A 103 7.03 -18.34 14.80
CA LEU A 103 7.78 -18.66 16.00
C LEU A 103 7.57 -17.55 17.03
N VAL A 104 6.96 -17.88 18.16
CA VAL A 104 6.85 -16.96 19.30
C VAL A 104 7.86 -17.40 20.34
N SER A 105 8.72 -16.50 20.83
CA SER A 105 9.68 -16.82 21.90
C SER A 105 9.26 -16.22 23.25
N ALA A 106 9.61 -16.88 24.34
CA ALA A 106 9.44 -16.37 25.69
C ALA A 106 10.61 -16.79 26.59
N ASP A 107 11.19 -15.84 27.31
CA ASP A 107 12.28 -16.13 28.26
C ASP A 107 11.67 -16.42 29.63
N GLU A 108 11.70 -17.68 30.05
CA GLU A 108 10.98 -18.16 31.24
C GLU A 108 11.87 -18.12 32.50
N LEU A 109 11.94 -16.95 33.15
CA LEU A 109 12.55 -16.84 34.47
C LEU A 109 11.52 -17.24 35.53
N LEU A 110 11.80 -18.32 36.27
CA LEU A 110 10.90 -18.89 37.26
C LEU A 110 11.42 -18.67 38.68
N ASP A 111 10.49 -18.50 39.63
CA ASP A 111 10.77 -18.56 41.06
C ASP A 111 10.93 -20.01 41.56
N GLY A 112 11.27 -20.18 42.84
CA GLY A 112 11.37 -21.49 43.50
C GLY A 112 10.04 -22.24 43.66
N ARG A 113 8.94 -21.74 43.08
CA ARG A 113 7.59 -22.35 43.07
C ARG A 113 7.09 -22.62 41.64
N GLY A 114 7.92 -22.41 40.62
CA GLY A 114 7.55 -22.60 39.21
C GLY A 114 6.63 -21.51 38.62
N LYS A 115 6.54 -20.36 39.29
CA LYS A 115 5.81 -19.17 38.81
C LYS A 115 6.78 -18.22 38.10
N CYS A 116 6.25 -17.49 37.12
CA CYS A 116 7.01 -16.48 36.38
C CYS A 116 7.48 -15.35 37.30
N ASN A 117 8.77 -14.99 37.22
CA ASN A 117 9.37 -13.85 37.95
C ASN A 117 10.59 -13.23 37.23
N PRO A 118 10.39 -12.49 36.12
CA PRO A 118 9.23 -12.50 35.23
C PRO A 118 9.45 -13.42 34.01
N CYS A 119 8.37 -13.93 33.41
CA CYS A 119 8.43 -14.52 32.07
C CYS A 119 8.30 -13.40 31.03
N PHE A 120 9.26 -13.28 30.12
CA PHE A 120 9.29 -12.23 29.10
C PHE A 120 8.78 -12.75 27.76
N LEU A 121 7.61 -12.30 27.31
CA LEU A 121 7.08 -12.62 25.98
C LEU A 121 7.76 -11.77 24.90
N ARG A 122 8.30 -12.39 23.86
CA ARG A 122 8.95 -11.73 22.72
C ARG A 122 8.00 -11.55 21.53
N PHE A 123 8.48 -10.88 20.49
CA PHE A 123 7.78 -10.73 19.22
C PHE A 123 7.71 -12.07 18.46
N ALA A 124 6.82 -12.10 17.46
CA ALA A 124 6.63 -13.24 16.57
C ALA A 124 7.59 -13.14 15.37
N ASP A 125 8.47 -14.13 15.21
CA ASP A 125 9.36 -14.28 14.06
C ASP A 125 8.70 -15.18 12.99
N ILE A 126 8.82 -14.86 11.71
CA ILE A 126 8.26 -15.67 10.61
C ILE A 126 9.37 -16.57 10.04
N LYS A 127 9.29 -17.88 10.28
CA LYS A 127 10.36 -18.86 9.97
C LYS A 127 10.71 -18.89 8.47
N ASN A 128 9.69 -18.81 7.62
CA ASN A 128 9.76 -18.81 6.16
C ASN A 128 9.61 -17.42 5.53
N ALA A 129 10.06 -16.35 6.22
CA ALA A 129 9.96 -14.97 5.75
C ALA A 129 10.55 -14.73 4.34
N GLN A 130 11.67 -15.39 4.00
CA GLN A 130 12.32 -15.24 2.70
C GLN A 130 11.52 -15.90 1.56
N ASP A 131 10.86 -17.02 1.84
CA ASP A 131 10.05 -17.73 0.85
C ASP A 131 8.83 -16.89 0.45
N PHE A 132 8.25 -16.13 1.38
CA PHE A 132 7.23 -15.13 1.06
C PHE A 132 7.78 -14.01 0.18
N LYS A 133 8.98 -13.48 0.48
CA LYS A 133 9.60 -12.42 -0.36
C LYS A 133 9.86 -12.85 -1.81
N ALA A 134 9.94 -14.15 -2.09
CA ALA A 134 10.08 -14.70 -3.44
C ALA A 134 8.73 -14.88 -4.20
N LEU A 135 7.58 -14.75 -3.55
CA LEU A 135 6.27 -14.86 -4.21
C LEU A 135 5.95 -13.59 -5.05
N PRO A 136 5.07 -13.69 -6.06
CA PRO A 136 4.44 -12.52 -6.68
C PRO A 136 3.79 -11.64 -5.61
N TRP A 137 3.95 -10.33 -5.71
CA TRP A 137 3.63 -9.40 -4.61
C TRP A 137 2.15 -9.44 -4.16
N MET A 138 1.21 -9.75 -5.06
CA MET A 138 -0.20 -9.95 -4.70
C MET A 138 -0.41 -11.19 -3.82
N ALA A 139 0.35 -12.27 -4.05
CA ALA A 139 0.33 -13.44 -3.15
C ALA A 139 1.03 -13.14 -1.81
N GLN A 140 2.06 -12.27 -1.79
CA GLN A 140 2.60 -11.71 -0.54
C GLN A 140 1.52 -10.90 0.19
N TYR A 141 0.74 -10.11 -0.55
CA TYR A 141 -0.35 -9.30 0.00
C TYR A 141 -1.46 -10.17 0.61
N GLU A 142 -2.01 -11.14 -0.12
CA GLU A 142 -3.07 -12.03 0.38
C GLU A 142 -2.65 -12.77 1.65
N LEU A 143 -1.44 -13.33 1.66
CA LEU A 143 -0.88 -14.01 2.83
C LEU A 143 -0.64 -13.05 3.99
N SER A 144 -0.19 -11.81 3.74
CA SER A 144 0.03 -10.80 4.78
C SER A 144 -1.29 -10.28 5.37
N ALA A 145 -2.30 -10.06 4.52
CA ALA A 145 -3.64 -9.66 4.93
C ALA A 145 -4.37 -10.74 5.75
N LEU A 146 -3.91 -11.99 5.71
CA LEU A 146 -4.33 -13.05 6.65
C LEU A 146 -3.42 -13.09 7.89
N LEU A 147 -2.10 -13.07 7.71
CA LEU A 147 -1.11 -13.29 8.76
C LEU A 147 -1.01 -12.14 9.77
N VAL A 148 -0.91 -10.89 9.32
CA VAL A 148 -0.70 -9.74 10.23
C VAL A 148 -1.90 -9.55 11.16
N PRO A 149 -3.18 -9.57 10.69
CA PRO A 149 -4.34 -9.49 11.59
C PRO A 149 -4.45 -10.65 12.56
N ALA A 150 -4.03 -11.87 12.16
CA ALA A 150 -4.04 -13.03 13.04
C ALA A 150 -3.03 -12.87 14.19
N ILE A 151 -1.82 -12.37 13.90
CA ILE A 151 -0.81 -12.05 14.93
C ILE A 151 -1.28 -10.88 15.82
N ASP A 152 -1.88 -9.84 15.24
CA ASP A 152 -2.45 -8.70 15.99
C ASP A 152 -3.53 -9.16 17.00
N ASN A 153 -4.45 -10.02 16.56
CA ASN A 153 -5.51 -10.54 17.41
C ASN A 153 -4.99 -11.52 18.47
N ALA A 154 -3.94 -12.29 18.17
CA ALA A 154 -3.28 -13.15 19.15
C ALA A 154 -2.65 -12.32 20.28
N TYR A 155 -1.87 -11.29 19.97
CA TYR A 155 -1.28 -10.42 21.01
C TYR A 155 -2.35 -9.61 21.75
N SER A 156 -3.37 -9.11 21.07
CA SER A 156 -4.52 -8.43 21.72
C SER A 156 -5.28 -9.37 22.67
N THR A 157 -5.38 -10.66 22.36
CA THR A 157 -5.95 -11.69 23.24
C THR A 157 -5.03 -11.97 24.44
N ILE A 158 -3.72 -12.06 24.23
CA ILE A 158 -2.73 -12.23 25.30
C ILE A 158 -2.77 -11.06 26.29
N GLU A 159 -2.81 -9.80 25.81
CA GLU A 159 -2.94 -8.61 26.65
C GLU A 159 -4.21 -8.65 27.51
N SER A 160 -5.34 -9.05 26.92
CA SER A 160 -6.62 -9.10 27.62
C SER A 160 -6.70 -10.21 28.66
N VAL A 161 -6.09 -11.37 28.41
CA VAL A 161 -6.13 -12.54 29.31
C VAL A 161 -5.05 -12.44 30.40
N GLY A 162 -3.84 -11.98 30.05
CA GLY A 162 -2.70 -11.88 30.97
C GLY A 162 -2.69 -10.64 31.85
N ARG A 163 -3.70 -9.77 31.74
CA ARG A 163 -3.73 -8.43 32.36
C ARG A 163 -3.43 -8.43 33.86
N GLU A 164 -4.00 -9.37 34.61
CA GLU A 164 -3.84 -9.48 36.07
C GLU A 164 -2.43 -9.97 36.48
N HIS A 165 -1.68 -10.52 35.54
CA HIS A 165 -0.32 -11.05 35.73
C HIS A 165 0.77 -10.18 35.09
N LEU A 166 0.41 -9.09 34.42
CA LEU A 166 1.37 -8.17 33.81
C LEU A 166 2.23 -7.52 34.92
N ASP A 167 3.55 -7.45 34.71
CA ASP A 167 4.44 -6.72 35.63
C ASP A 167 4.03 -5.23 35.67
N PRO A 168 3.71 -4.64 36.84
CA PRO A 168 3.34 -3.24 36.93
C PRO A 168 4.40 -2.26 36.39
N SER A 169 5.66 -2.72 36.32
CA SER A 169 6.81 -1.99 35.78
C SER A 169 6.91 -2.06 34.25
N PHE A 170 6.11 -2.91 33.59
CA PHE A 170 6.23 -3.23 32.16
C PHE A 170 4.87 -3.14 31.46
N ARG A 171 4.68 -2.11 30.64
CA ARG A 171 3.47 -1.98 29.81
C ARG A 171 3.50 -2.96 28.64
N PHE A 172 2.32 -3.43 28.22
CA PHE A 172 2.21 -4.21 26.99
C PHE A 172 2.70 -3.37 25.80
N ASN A 173 3.80 -3.79 25.19
CA ASN A 173 4.58 -3.04 24.20
C ASN A 173 4.37 -3.59 22.78
N TYR A 174 3.24 -4.24 22.54
CA TYR A 174 2.76 -4.52 21.20
C TYR A 174 1.87 -3.38 20.73
N LYS A 175 2.04 -2.97 19.48
CA LYS A 175 1.05 -2.15 18.75
C LYS A 175 0.54 -3.00 17.60
N ARG A 176 -0.75 -2.91 17.29
CA ARG A 176 -1.29 -3.53 16.07
C ARG A 176 -0.45 -3.09 14.86
N GLN A 177 -0.01 -4.04 14.05
CA GLN A 177 0.78 -3.80 12.85
C GLN A 177 -0.08 -3.79 11.58
N TRP A 178 -1.31 -4.33 11.63
CA TRP A 178 -2.29 -4.20 10.56
C TRP A 178 -3.15 -2.94 10.76
N GLU A 179 -2.82 -1.89 10.01
CA GLU A 179 -3.60 -0.64 9.98
C GLU A 179 -4.75 -0.68 8.95
N GLY A 180 -5.07 -1.87 8.41
CA GLY A 180 -5.93 -2.04 7.23
C GLY A 180 -5.12 -2.11 5.94
N GLU A 181 -5.82 -2.16 4.80
CA GLU A 181 -5.18 -1.80 3.53
C GLU A 181 -4.89 -0.29 3.54
N GLN A 182 -3.63 0.10 3.79
CA GLN A 182 -3.18 1.43 3.39
C GLN A 182 -3.19 1.49 1.86
N ASN A 183 -4.23 2.12 1.31
CA ASN A 183 -4.41 2.36 -0.12
C ASN A 183 -3.39 3.40 -0.63
N LEU A 184 -2.13 2.97 -0.79
CA LEU A 184 -0.97 3.82 -1.17
C LEU A 184 -1.18 4.65 -2.45
N PHE A 185 -2.10 4.23 -3.33
CA PHE A 185 -2.39 4.91 -4.62
C PHE A 185 -3.89 5.22 -4.85
N GLY A 186 -4.75 5.05 -3.84
CA GLY A 186 -6.21 5.22 -3.97
C GLY A 186 -6.94 3.89 -4.16
N ASN A 187 -7.94 3.83 -5.05
CA ASN A 187 -8.77 2.64 -5.21
C ASN A 187 -8.06 1.57 -6.05
N SER A 188 -7.92 0.36 -5.52
CA SER A 188 -7.29 -0.76 -6.20
C SER A 188 -8.28 -1.92 -6.41
N PHE A 189 -8.36 -2.42 -7.64
CA PHE A 189 -9.38 -3.36 -8.09
C PHE A 189 -8.76 -4.66 -8.63
N ALA A 190 -9.38 -5.80 -8.35
CA ALA A 190 -8.94 -7.14 -8.74
C ALA A 190 -10.04 -7.92 -9.48
N GLY A 191 -9.66 -8.82 -10.40
CA GLY A 191 -10.60 -9.76 -11.05
C GLY A 191 -11.58 -9.14 -12.07
N ILE A 192 -11.47 -7.85 -12.37
CA ILE A 192 -12.19 -7.19 -13.46
C ILE A 192 -11.30 -7.10 -14.71
N SER A 193 -11.84 -7.32 -15.90
CA SER A 193 -11.07 -7.15 -17.14
C SER A 193 -10.78 -5.66 -17.43
N LEU A 194 -9.67 -5.37 -18.09
CA LEU A 194 -9.29 -3.98 -18.40
C LEU A 194 -10.37 -3.22 -19.17
N SER A 195 -11.01 -3.89 -20.13
CA SER A 195 -12.07 -3.31 -20.96
C SER A 195 -13.29 -2.93 -20.12
N SER A 196 -13.80 -3.84 -19.29
CA SER A 196 -14.92 -3.56 -18.38
C SER A 196 -14.59 -2.50 -17.33
N PHE A 197 -13.33 -2.44 -16.87
CA PHE A 197 -12.85 -1.40 -15.96
C PHE A 197 -12.79 -0.02 -16.64
N LYS A 198 -12.13 0.09 -17.82
CA LYS A 198 -12.13 1.29 -18.66
C LYS A 198 -13.56 1.78 -18.93
N GLU A 199 -14.45 0.88 -19.37
CA GLU A 199 -15.83 1.23 -19.74
C GLU A 199 -16.63 1.74 -18.54
N SER A 200 -16.53 1.09 -17.38
CA SER A 200 -17.26 1.52 -16.17
C SER A 200 -16.81 2.91 -15.70
N ILE A 201 -15.51 3.23 -15.83
CA ILE A 201 -15.00 4.56 -15.53
C ILE A 201 -15.51 5.60 -16.53
N VAL A 202 -15.45 5.30 -17.83
CA VAL A 202 -15.99 6.19 -18.87
C VAL A 202 -17.49 6.42 -18.68
N ARG A 203 -18.26 5.38 -18.32
CA ARG A 203 -19.69 5.43 -18.04
C ARG A 203 -20.00 6.33 -16.84
N ALA A 204 -19.30 6.13 -15.71
CA ALA A 204 -19.50 6.91 -14.49
C ALA A 204 -19.25 8.41 -14.72
N TYR A 205 -18.10 8.78 -15.30
CA TYR A 205 -17.79 10.19 -15.60
C TYR A 205 -18.73 10.79 -16.65
N ARG A 206 -19.11 10.04 -17.69
CA ARG A 206 -20.10 10.48 -18.69
C ARG A 206 -21.47 10.75 -18.06
N SER A 207 -21.93 9.90 -17.15
CA SER A 207 -23.20 10.09 -16.44
C SER A 207 -23.23 11.34 -15.55
N ALA A 208 -22.06 11.75 -15.04
CA ALA A 208 -21.88 12.98 -14.26
C ALA A 208 -21.68 14.25 -15.11
N GLY A 209 -21.80 14.17 -16.44
CA GLY A 209 -21.68 15.32 -17.34
C GLY A 209 -20.25 15.68 -17.77
N PHE A 210 -19.28 14.78 -17.58
CA PHE A 210 -17.97 14.91 -18.22
C PHE A 210 -18.01 14.34 -19.65
N ILE A 211 -17.34 15.01 -20.58
CA ILE A 211 -17.21 14.56 -21.98
C ILE A 211 -15.90 13.77 -22.09
N PRO A 212 -15.90 12.46 -22.41
CA PRO A 212 -14.68 11.69 -22.63
C PRO A 212 -13.87 12.27 -23.80
N ILE A 213 -12.56 12.39 -23.63
CA ILE A 213 -11.62 12.76 -24.68
C ILE A 213 -11.00 11.47 -25.19
N GLU A 214 -11.16 11.18 -26.47
CA GLU A 214 -10.56 9.99 -27.08
C GLU A 214 -9.03 10.05 -27.02
N SER A 215 -8.42 8.89 -26.75
CA SER A 215 -6.98 8.76 -26.55
C SER A 215 -6.53 7.41 -27.08
N GLU A 216 -5.56 7.40 -27.97
CA GLU A 216 -4.88 6.20 -28.51
C GLU A 216 -3.94 5.58 -27.45
N ALA A 217 -4.49 5.25 -26.28
CA ALA A 217 -3.76 4.57 -25.22
C ALA A 217 -3.65 3.07 -25.55
N ALA A 218 -2.44 2.64 -25.94
CA ALA A 218 -2.14 1.24 -26.26
C ALA A 218 -2.67 0.28 -25.17
N ASP A 219 -3.39 -0.77 -25.60
CA ASP A 219 -4.24 -1.60 -24.73
C ASP A 219 -3.51 -2.42 -23.65
N LYS A 220 -2.18 -2.38 -23.61
CA LYS A 220 -1.35 -3.06 -22.60
C LYS A 220 -0.30 -2.16 -21.94
N ALA A 221 -0.49 -0.84 -21.99
CA ALA A 221 0.34 0.09 -21.22
C ALA A 221 0.18 -0.15 -19.70
N SER A 222 1.28 -0.10 -18.94
CA SER A 222 1.29 -0.34 -17.49
C SER A 222 0.82 0.87 -16.66
N GLU A 223 0.96 2.09 -17.18
CA GLU A 223 0.24 3.28 -16.74
C GLU A 223 -0.38 3.94 -17.97
N PHE A 224 -1.66 4.31 -17.90
CA PHE A 224 -2.35 5.12 -18.90
C PHE A 224 -3.34 6.08 -18.22
N ALA A 225 -3.88 7.03 -18.98
CA ALA A 225 -4.81 8.02 -18.45
C ALA A 225 -6.06 8.13 -19.32
N LEU A 226 -7.24 7.95 -18.73
CA LEU A 226 -8.51 8.32 -19.33
C LEU A 226 -8.69 9.83 -19.15
N ALA A 227 -8.86 10.57 -20.24
CA ALA A 227 -9.01 12.02 -20.23
C ALA A 227 -10.47 12.43 -20.45
N PHE A 228 -10.86 13.52 -19.79
CA PHE A 228 -12.21 14.04 -19.77
C PHE A 228 -12.20 15.57 -19.82
N SER A 229 -13.18 16.17 -20.48
CA SER A 229 -13.46 17.61 -20.45
C SER A 229 -14.71 17.86 -19.61
N PHE A 230 -14.65 18.77 -18.63
CA PHE A 230 -15.83 19.25 -17.92
C PHE A 230 -16.24 20.64 -18.46
N PRO A 231 -17.44 20.80 -19.04
CA PRO A 231 -17.82 22.04 -19.74
C PRO A 231 -17.98 23.21 -18.78
N VAL A 232 -17.12 24.23 -18.97
CA VAL A 232 -17.18 25.49 -18.20
C VAL A 232 -18.52 26.19 -18.45
N ASP A 233 -18.89 26.31 -19.73
CA ASP A 233 -20.19 26.77 -20.20
C ASP A 233 -20.85 25.61 -20.95
N PRO A 234 -22.04 25.12 -20.54
CA PRO A 234 -22.75 24.04 -21.24
C PRO A 234 -23.11 24.32 -22.71
N ALA A 235 -23.05 25.59 -23.14
CA ALA A 235 -23.38 26.01 -24.51
C ALA A 235 -22.14 26.27 -25.39
N LYS A 236 -20.93 25.91 -24.95
CA LYS A 236 -19.68 26.14 -25.70
C LYS A 236 -18.75 24.92 -25.62
N ASP A 237 -18.00 24.70 -26.69
CA ASP A 237 -16.89 23.74 -26.68
C ASP A 237 -15.73 24.22 -25.78
N GLY A 238 -15.02 23.26 -25.19
CA GLY A 238 -13.93 23.51 -24.25
C GLY A 238 -14.33 23.39 -22.78
N GLY A 239 -13.38 23.03 -21.95
CA GLY A 239 -13.65 22.69 -20.56
C GLY A 239 -12.40 22.46 -19.73
N VAL A 240 -12.60 22.19 -18.45
CA VAL A 240 -11.52 21.79 -17.53
C VAL A 240 -11.09 20.39 -17.89
N VAL A 241 -9.79 20.20 -18.17
CA VAL A 241 -9.24 18.87 -18.43
C VAL A 241 -9.04 18.15 -17.11
N TYR A 242 -9.72 17.02 -16.98
CA TYR A 242 -9.61 16.08 -15.87
C TYR A 242 -9.10 14.75 -16.38
N LYS A 243 -8.22 14.07 -15.62
CA LYS A 243 -7.71 12.75 -16.00
C LYS A 243 -7.85 11.76 -14.85
N VAL A 244 -8.20 10.53 -15.19
CA VAL A 244 -8.13 9.37 -14.29
C VAL A 244 -6.92 8.57 -14.74
N ARG A 245 -5.88 8.51 -13.90
CA ARG A 245 -4.75 7.62 -14.14
C ARG A 245 -5.11 6.22 -13.69
N ILE A 246 -4.76 5.25 -14.53
CA ILE A 246 -4.89 3.83 -14.25
C ILE A 246 -3.50 3.23 -14.34
N ARG A 247 -3.04 2.64 -13.23
CA ARG A 247 -1.89 1.73 -13.22
C ARG A 247 -2.43 0.32 -13.26
N SER A 248 -1.96 -0.50 -14.19
CA SER A 248 -2.55 -1.82 -14.45
C SER A 248 -1.50 -2.91 -14.44
N GLN A 249 -1.67 -3.86 -13.53
CA GLN A 249 -1.01 -5.15 -13.54
C GLN A 249 -2.07 -6.23 -13.84
N TYR A 250 -1.65 -7.38 -14.35
CA TYR A 250 -2.55 -8.41 -14.86
C TYR A 250 -2.24 -9.79 -14.30
N ASP A 251 -3.27 -10.61 -14.10
CA ASP A 251 -3.12 -12.05 -13.85
C ASP A 251 -2.83 -12.83 -15.15
N ALA A 252 -2.74 -14.16 -15.07
CA ALA A 252 -2.45 -14.99 -16.24
C ALA A 252 -3.62 -15.01 -17.25
N GLU A 253 -4.83 -14.73 -16.76
CA GLU A 253 -6.08 -14.70 -17.47
C GLU A 253 -6.38 -13.32 -18.11
N GLY A 254 -5.63 -12.27 -17.74
CA GLY A 254 -5.71 -10.92 -18.29
C GLY A 254 -6.63 -9.94 -17.54
N HIS A 255 -7.08 -10.29 -16.32
CA HIS A 255 -7.83 -9.38 -15.46
C HIS A 255 -6.89 -8.51 -14.63
N CYS A 256 -7.40 -7.38 -14.15
CA CYS A 256 -6.72 -6.49 -13.21
C CYS A 256 -6.22 -7.26 -11.98
N TYR A 257 -4.92 -7.19 -11.71
CA TYR A 257 -4.27 -7.89 -10.59
C TYR A 257 -3.14 -7.04 -9.95
N PRO A 258 -3.45 -5.86 -9.39
CA PRO A 258 -4.69 -5.09 -9.50
C PRO A 258 -4.58 -4.02 -10.60
N CYS A 259 -5.69 -3.33 -10.86
CA CYS A 259 -5.68 -2.01 -11.48
C CYS A 259 -5.92 -0.94 -10.39
N GLU A 260 -5.09 0.09 -10.35
CA GLU A 260 -5.14 1.16 -9.35
C GLU A 260 -5.56 2.47 -10.00
N LEU A 261 -6.50 3.18 -9.36
CA LEU A 261 -7.18 4.36 -9.86
C LEU A 261 -6.84 5.59 -9.02
N THR A 262 -6.22 6.58 -9.66
CA THR A 262 -5.80 7.84 -9.04
C THR A 262 -6.33 9.03 -9.86
N GLU A 263 -6.94 10.03 -9.22
CA GLU A 263 -7.29 11.28 -9.94
C GLU A 263 -6.04 12.09 -10.28
N TYR A 264 -6.08 12.80 -11.42
CA TYR A 264 -5.05 13.75 -11.80
C TYR A 264 -5.64 14.86 -12.67
N TYR A 265 -5.72 16.07 -12.12
CA TYR A 265 -6.01 17.29 -12.86
C TYR A 265 -5.12 18.42 -12.33
N ASP A 266 -5.00 19.50 -13.10
CA ASP A 266 -4.33 20.71 -12.64
C ASP A 266 -5.43 21.71 -12.16
N PRO A 267 -5.57 21.97 -10.84
CA PRO A 267 -6.56 22.94 -10.36
C PRO A 267 -6.21 24.38 -10.74
N TYR A 268 -4.96 24.64 -11.14
CA TYR A 268 -4.44 25.94 -11.56
C TYR A 268 -4.46 26.12 -13.09
N GLN A 269 -5.40 25.44 -13.77
CA GLN A 269 -5.74 25.69 -15.18
C GLN A 269 -6.28 27.12 -15.34
N GLN A 270 -5.87 27.82 -16.41
CA GLN A 270 -6.47 29.11 -16.75
C GLN A 270 -7.90 28.89 -17.23
N LEU A 271 -8.86 29.53 -16.57
CA LEU A 271 -10.29 29.44 -16.88
C LEU A 271 -10.76 30.76 -17.53
N PRO A 272 -11.82 30.72 -18.36
CA PRO A 272 -12.49 31.93 -18.84
C PRO A 272 -12.89 32.85 -17.67
N PRO A 273 -12.78 34.18 -17.82
CA PRO A 273 -13.03 35.12 -16.74
C PRO A 273 -14.46 35.00 -16.19
N ALA A 274 -14.59 35.07 -14.86
CA ALA A 274 -15.86 34.97 -14.16
C ALA A 274 -16.80 36.11 -14.60
N GLY A 275 -17.83 35.75 -15.38
CA GLY A 275 -18.76 36.70 -16.00
C GLY A 275 -19.30 36.24 -17.36
N LEU A 276 -18.60 35.35 -18.07
CA LEU A 276 -19.00 34.83 -19.39
C LEU A 276 -19.41 33.33 -19.40
N SER A 277 -19.47 32.71 -18.23
CA SER A 277 -19.71 31.27 -18.02
C SER A 277 -21.05 31.00 -17.33
N GLY A 278 -22.14 31.08 -18.10
CA GLY A 278 -23.42 30.45 -17.74
C GLY A 278 -24.14 30.93 -16.47
N VAL A 279 -24.48 32.23 -16.38
CA VAL A 279 -25.27 32.83 -15.26
C VAL A 279 -26.69 32.24 -15.08
N LEU A 280 -27.11 31.34 -15.98
CA LEU A 280 -28.35 30.56 -15.87
C LEU A 280 -28.37 29.54 -14.71
N SER A 281 -27.21 29.23 -14.10
CA SER A 281 -27.14 28.42 -12.88
C SER A 281 -26.74 29.25 -11.66
N ARG A 282 -27.41 29.03 -10.53
CA ARG A 282 -27.03 29.61 -9.22
C ARG A 282 -25.76 28.98 -8.62
N ALA A 283 -25.23 27.90 -9.20
CA ALA A 283 -24.05 27.20 -8.71
C ALA A 283 -22.78 27.63 -9.46
N THR A 284 -21.70 27.91 -8.73
CA THR A 284 -20.38 28.22 -9.32
C THR A 284 -19.81 27.04 -10.11
N LEU A 285 -18.85 27.31 -10.99
CA LEU A 285 -18.15 26.26 -11.74
C LEU A 285 -17.51 25.21 -10.81
N GLU A 286 -16.82 25.66 -9.76
CA GLU A 286 -16.24 24.82 -8.71
C GLU A 286 -17.29 23.94 -8.00
N SER A 287 -18.48 24.50 -7.73
CA SER A 287 -19.60 23.76 -7.13
C SER A 287 -20.14 22.70 -8.08
N ARG A 288 -20.38 23.05 -9.35
CA ARG A 288 -20.82 22.13 -10.42
C ARG A 288 -19.81 20.99 -10.62
N PHE A 289 -18.52 21.31 -10.68
CA PHE A 289 -17.45 20.33 -10.88
C PHE A 289 -17.27 19.42 -9.67
N THR A 290 -17.28 19.96 -8.44
CA THR A 290 -17.22 19.14 -7.22
C THR A 290 -18.39 18.15 -7.18
N ALA A 291 -19.62 18.63 -7.40
CA ALA A 291 -20.81 17.76 -7.40
C ALA A 291 -20.77 16.69 -8.50
N ALA A 292 -20.27 17.02 -9.70
CA ALA A 292 -20.08 16.07 -10.78
C ALA A 292 -19.00 15.02 -10.46
N ARG A 293 -17.84 15.45 -9.93
CA ARG A 293 -16.76 14.54 -9.53
C ARG A 293 -17.24 13.58 -8.44
N ASP A 294 -17.94 14.09 -7.44
CA ASP A 294 -18.45 13.29 -6.33
C ASP A 294 -19.55 12.31 -6.80
N ALA A 295 -20.42 12.72 -7.73
CA ALA A 295 -21.41 11.84 -8.37
C ALA A 295 -20.74 10.72 -9.20
N ALA A 296 -19.69 11.05 -9.97
CA ALA A 296 -18.89 10.05 -10.69
C ALA A 296 -18.24 9.05 -9.71
N TYR A 297 -17.73 9.51 -8.56
CA TYR A 297 -17.18 8.62 -7.53
C TYR A 297 -18.23 7.72 -6.86
N GLN A 298 -19.47 8.18 -6.66
CA GLN A 298 -20.54 7.28 -6.16
C GLN A 298 -20.95 6.26 -7.23
N SER A 299 -21.02 6.63 -8.51
CA SER A 299 -21.29 5.68 -9.60
C SER A 299 -20.16 4.64 -9.74
N LEU A 300 -18.90 5.07 -9.71
CA LEU A 300 -17.72 4.18 -9.66
C LEU A 300 -17.81 3.21 -8.48
N ARG A 301 -18.19 3.70 -7.30
CA ARG A 301 -18.39 2.86 -6.13
C ARG A 301 -19.46 1.80 -6.39
N THR A 302 -20.65 2.20 -6.83
CA THR A 302 -21.77 1.26 -7.07
C THR A 302 -21.41 0.17 -8.09
N ASP A 303 -20.72 0.52 -9.18
CA ASP A 303 -20.34 -0.44 -10.22
C ASP A 303 -19.15 -1.34 -9.81
N LEU A 304 -18.22 -0.83 -8.98
CA LEU A 304 -16.90 -1.44 -8.78
C LEU A 304 -16.53 -1.83 -7.34
N GLU A 305 -17.34 -1.53 -6.33
CA GLU A 305 -17.07 -1.91 -4.93
C GLU A 305 -16.96 -3.44 -4.74
N ARG A 306 -17.65 -4.22 -5.58
CA ARG A 306 -17.52 -5.70 -5.63
C ARG A 306 -16.19 -6.21 -6.22
N TYR A 307 -15.44 -5.35 -6.91
CA TYR A 307 -14.15 -5.64 -7.53
C TYR A 307 -12.97 -4.98 -6.81
N LEU A 308 -13.21 -4.26 -5.71
CA LEU A 308 -12.14 -3.76 -4.84
C LEU A 308 -11.31 -4.94 -4.29
N ARG A 309 -10.01 -4.70 -3.99
CA ARG A 309 -9.19 -5.71 -3.30
C ARG A 309 -9.87 -6.16 -2.00
N PRO A 310 -9.89 -7.47 -1.66
CA PRO A 310 -10.59 -7.96 -0.49
C PRO A 310 -10.11 -7.28 0.80
N ARG A 311 -11.05 -6.61 1.49
CA ARG A 311 -10.85 -5.83 2.74
C ARG A 311 -10.30 -4.40 2.56
N SER A 312 -10.13 -3.91 1.33
CA SER A 312 -10.10 -2.46 1.08
C SER A 312 -11.50 -1.85 1.18
N VAL A 313 -11.56 -0.51 1.24
CA VAL A 313 -12.79 0.28 1.17
C VAL A 313 -12.68 1.30 0.04
N PHE A 314 -13.81 1.68 -0.56
CA PHE A 314 -13.82 2.70 -1.60
C PHE A 314 -13.42 4.07 -1.02
N SER A 315 -12.32 4.62 -1.52
CA SER A 315 -11.75 5.90 -1.09
C SER A 315 -12.10 7.00 -2.10
N VAL A 316 -12.65 8.11 -1.62
CA VAL A 316 -12.78 9.34 -2.43
C VAL A 316 -11.48 10.12 -2.28
N PRO A 317 -10.81 10.54 -3.38
CA PRO A 317 -9.57 11.30 -3.28
C PRO A 317 -9.72 12.62 -2.51
N PRO A 318 -8.66 13.08 -1.82
CA PRO A 318 -8.70 14.33 -1.06
C PRO A 318 -9.08 15.51 -1.97
N LYS A 319 -9.79 16.50 -1.41
CA LYS A 319 -10.12 17.71 -2.17
C LYS A 319 -8.85 18.53 -2.42
N GLN A 320 -8.62 18.88 -3.69
CA GLN A 320 -7.52 19.74 -4.11
C GLN A 320 -7.88 21.23 -3.97
N ALA A 321 -6.99 22.12 -4.42
CA ALA A 321 -7.32 23.55 -4.55
C ALA A 321 -8.53 23.75 -5.50
N PRO A 322 -9.39 24.77 -5.26
CA PRO A 322 -10.51 25.08 -6.14
C PRO A 322 -10.08 25.32 -7.60
N LEU A 323 -10.93 24.97 -8.55
CA LEU A 323 -10.66 25.19 -9.97
C LEU A 323 -10.44 26.68 -10.31
N GLY A 324 -9.37 26.95 -11.06
CA GLY A 324 -8.98 28.30 -11.44
C GLY A 324 -8.24 29.06 -10.34
N SER A 325 -7.78 28.36 -9.30
CA SER A 325 -6.90 28.95 -8.28
C SER A 325 -5.62 29.52 -8.93
N PRO A 326 -5.07 30.62 -8.40
CA PRO A 326 -3.75 31.09 -8.83
C PRO A 326 -2.70 30.01 -8.53
N ARG A 327 -1.81 29.73 -9.48
CA ARG A 327 -0.73 28.76 -9.29
C ARG A 327 0.18 29.24 -8.14
N PRO A 328 0.51 28.39 -7.15
CA PRO A 328 1.42 28.78 -6.08
C PRO A 328 2.80 29.18 -6.65
N PRO A 329 3.50 30.15 -6.03
CA PRO A 329 4.84 30.52 -6.43
C PRO A 329 5.79 29.32 -6.31
N PRO A 330 6.86 29.24 -7.12
CA PRO A 330 7.87 28.20 -6.97
C PRO A 330 8.44 28.21 -5.55
N ALA A 331 8.47 27.05 -4.90
CA ALA A 331 9.18 26.91 -3.63
C ALA A 331 10.68 27.22 -3.87
N PRO A 332 11.33 28.06 -3.04
CA PRO A 332 12.75 28.31 -3.18
C PRO A 332 13.52 26.99 -2.99
N ILE A 333 14.44 26.70 -3.89
CA ILE A 333 15.28 25.51 -3.79
C ILE A 333 16.15 25.68 -2.54
N ALA A 334 15.98 24.78 -1.57
CA ALA A 334 16.86 24.69 -0.42
C ALA A 334 18.24 24.23 -0.91
N VAL A 335 19.19 25.16 -1.00
CA VAL A 335 20.59 24.85 -1.30
C VAL A 335 21.24 24.34 -0.02
N THR A 336 21.47 23.02 0.02
CA THR A 336 22.17 22.29 1.09
C THR A 336 23.35 21.51 0.50
#